data_AF-A0A8H6M527-F1
#
_entry.id   AF-A0A8H6M527-F1
#
_cell.length_a   1.000
_cell.length_b   1.000
_cell.length_c   1.000
_cell.angle_alpha   90.00
_cell.angle_beta   90.00
_cell.angle_gamma   90.00
#
_symmetry.space_group_name_H-M   'P 1'
#
loop_
_entity.id
_entity.type
_entity.pdbx_description
1 polymer ?
#
loop_
_entity_poly.entity_id
_entity_poly.type
_entity_poly.pdbx_seq_one_letter_code
_entity_poly.pdbx_strand_id
1 'polypeptide(L)'
;MGVIDPENTRIPARKLTANALRNLAPAVDKLDASPDLVLYHGSDPIPEYNNPNLVPGMYPKLFPYGIGGFEDPERMTPISFDKQAEYYFNLPDREFRYHYSYLFVVLNMVQRRKSHLHTHFTVKSTHFRKVAQSLTSLSFETIADVSEIIESERSTKSLNAEQKKALDLLRYVNTVAEKVPGSYAAKISARAGIRSFFSYFGLAHLFFTFNPSPVHSPIFQVMYGDTTVDLSSRFPTVPSSNERVRRLVHDPVAAADFFDFAVKALFEHLLGWNFKERRSTETGGIFGRIRAFYGSTE
;
A
#
# COMPACT_ATOMS: atom_id res chain seq x y z
N MET A 1 6.73 12.50 8.75
CA MET A 1 5.70 11.80 9.55
C MET A 1 4.40 11.76 8.74
N GLY A 2 4.03 10.60 8.21
CA GLY A 2 2.78 10.43 7.47
C GLY A 2 1.69 9.94 8.42
N VAL A 3 0.61 10.70 8.56
CA VAL A 3 -0.59 10.24 9.27
C VAL A 3 -1.47 9.55 8.23
N ILE A 4 -1.55 8.22 8.28
CA ILE A 4 -2.55 7.44 7.57
C ILE A 4 -3.50 6.91 8.63
N ASP A 5 -4.80 7.13 8.47
CA ASP A 5 -5.85 6.49 9.25
C ASP A 5 -6.12 5.11 8.62
N PRO A 6 -5.57 4.02 9.19
CA PRO A 6 -5.71 2.67 8.64
C PRO A 6 -7.08 2.07 8.98
N GLU A 7 -7.79 2.64 9.95
CA GLU A 7 -8.97 2.05 10.59
C GLU A 7 -10.28 2.50 9.95
N ASN A 8 -10.22 3.37 8.93
CA ASN A 8 -11.39 3.87 8.21
C ASN A 8 -12.48 4.40 9.18
N THR A 9 -12.04 4.96 10.32
CA THR A 9 -12.94 5.58 11.28
C THR A 9 -13.63 6.76 10.58
N ARG A 10 -14.88 7.06 10.94
CA ARG A 10 -15.70 8.15 10.35
C ARG A 10 -15.13 9.55 10.69
N ILE A 11 -13.83 9.76 10.53
CA ILE A 11 -13.17 11.03 10.72
C ILE A 11 -13.37 11.81 9.41
N PRO A 12 -14.10 12.92 9.42
CA PRO A 12 -14.27 13.75 8.23
C PRO A 12 -12.90 14.16 7.67
N ALA A 13 -12.72 14.17 6.35
CA ALA A 13 -11.43 14.48 5.70
C ALA A 13 -10.75 15.74 6.27
N ARG A 14 -11.53 16.75 6.66
CA ARG A 14 -11.06 17.97 7.35
C ARG A 14 -10.33 17.73 8.67
N LYS A 15 -10.76 16.77 9.49
CA LYS A 15 -10.10 16.41 10.76
C LYS A 15 -8.76 15.71 10.51
N LEU A 16 -8.67 14.91 9.44
CA LEU A 16 -7.41 14.31 9.02
C LEU A 16 -6.43 15.39 8.55
N THR A 17 -6.91 16.37 7.76
CA THR A 17 -6.11 17.54 7.36
C THR A 17 -5.65 18.36 8.56
N ALA A 18 -6.53 18.66 9.52
CA ALA A 18 -6.18 19.41 10.73
C ALA A 18 -5.17 18.66 11.61
N ASN A 19 -5.32 17.34 11.78
CA ASN A 19 -4.38 16.53 12.55
C ASN A 19 -3.01 16.41 11.86
N ALA A 20 -2.99 16.30 10.54
CA ALA A 20 -1.73 16.33 9.77
C ALA A 20 -0.98 17.65 9.98
N LEU A 21 -1.70 18.78 10.06
CA LEU A 21 -1.12 20.10 10.28
C LEU A 21 -0.64 20.30 11.72
N ARG A 22 -1.39 19.81 12.72
CA ARG A 22 -0.95 19.80 14.13
C ARG A 22 0.31 18.96 14.34
N ASN A 23 0.45 17.82 13.67
CA ASN A 23 1.63 16.95 13.80
C ASN A 23 2.87 17.49 13.08
N LEU A 24 2.71 18.49 12.21
CA LEU A 24 3.83 19.22 11.60
C LEU A 24 4.34 20.36 12.50
N ALA A 25 3.57 20.74 13.52
CA ALA A 25 3.95 21.74 14.51
C ALA A 25 4.50 21.04 15.77
N PRO A 26 5.68 21.43 16.29
CA PRO A 26 6.07 21.02 17.63
C PRO A 26 5.03 21.59 18.62
N ALA A 27 4.40 20.73 19.42
CA ALA A 27 3.40 21.14 20.39
C ALA A 27 4.04 22.05 21.45
N VAL A 28 3.53 23.28 21.57
CA VAL A 28 4.02 24.30 22.52
C VAL A 28 3.66 23.95 23.97
N ASP A 29 2.66 23.09 24.20
CA ASP A 29 2.01 22.92 25.52
C ASP A 29 2.32 21.58 26.24
N LYS A 30 3.37 20.84 25.86
CA LYS A 30 3.71 19.55 26.52
C LYS A 30 5.17 19.45 26.94
N LEU A 31 5.67 20.43 27.70
CA LEU A 31 7.03 20.35 28.27
C LEU A 31 7.17 19.41 29.49
N ASP A 32 6.09 19.05 30.19
CA ASP A 32 6.17 18.36 31.50
C ASP A 32 5.54 16.97 31.58
N ALA A 33 5.15 16.36 30.45
CA ALA A 33 4.67 14.98 30.45
C ALA A 33 5.81 14.03 30.04
N SER A 34 6.31 13.24 30.99
CA SER A 34 7.16 12.07 30.69
C SER A 34 6.46 11.18 29.66
N PRO A 35 7.13 10.76 28.57
CA PRO A 35 6.48 10.00 27.51
C PRO A 35 6.02 8.63 28.03
N ASP A 36 4.85 8.19 27.58
CA ASP A 36 4.29 6.86 27.91
C ASP A 36 5.20 5.69 27.46
N LEU A 37 6.15 5.96 26.57
CA LEU A 37 7.12 4.99 26.05
C LEU A 37 8.50 5.64 25.90
N VAL A 38 9.48 5.15 26.65
CA VAL A 38 10.90 5.52 26.48
C VAL A 38 11.55 4.51 25.55
N LEU A 39 11.80 4.91 24.30
CA LEU A 39 12.56 4.13 23.35
C LEU A 39 14.03 4.54 23.44
N TYR A 40 14.89 3.64 23.91
CA TYR A 40 16.34 3.82 23.80
C TYR A 40 16.73 3.77 22.33
N HIS A 41 17.15 4.90 21.79
CA HIS A 41 17.68 5.01 20.43
C HIS A 41 19.18 5.28 20.49
N GLY A 42 19.91 4.88 19.45
CA GLY A 42 21.27 5.38 19.26
C GLY A 42 21.26 6.91 19.14
N SER A 43 22.37 7.56 19.49
CA SER A 43 22.55 9.00 19.28
C SER A 43 22.37 9.40 17.82
N ASP A 44 22.73 8.49 16.91
CA ASP A 44 22.80 8.74 15.48
C ASP A 44 21.73 7.95 14.72
N PRO A 45 20.90 8.61 13.90
CA PRO A 45 19.91 7.93 13.08
C PRO A 45 20.60 7.06 12.03
N ILE A 46 20.17 5.81 11.92
CA ILE A 46 20.68 4.87 10.92
C ILE A 46 19.89 5.05 9.61
N PRO A 47 20.56 5.21 8.45
CA PRO A 47 19.88 5.36 7.17
C PRO A 47 19.15 4.09 6.76
N GLU A 48 17.91 4.22 6.26
CA GLU A 48 17.15 3.10 5.70
C GLU A 48 17.56 2.75 4.27
N TYR A 49 17.90 3.75 3.46
CA TYR A 49 18.22 3.61 2.05
C TYR A 49 19.67 3.23 1.85
N ASN A 50 19.94 2.33 0.90
CA ASN A 50 21.30 1.93 0.52
C ASN A 50 22.12 1.45 1.73
N ASN A 51 21.46 0.81 2.70
CA ASN A 51 22.08 0.28 3.89
C ASN A 51 21.93 -1.25 3.93
N PRO A 52 22.87 -2.00 3.33
CA PRO A 52 22.79 -3.44 3.27
C PRO A 52 22.83 -4.09 4.67
N ASN A 53 23.41 -3.43 5.65
CA ASN A 53 23.55 -3.99 7.00
C ASN A 53 22.29 -3.81 7.87
N LEU A 54 21.34 -2.98 7.45
CA LEU A 54 20.17 -2.63 8.27
C LEU A 54 19.31 -3.85 8.59
N VAL A 55 18.77 -4.50 7.56
CA VAL A 55 17.82 -5.61 7.76
C VAL A 55 18.50 -6.84 8.38
N PRO A 56 19.72 -7.23 7.95
CA PRO A 56 20.47 -8.27 8.66
C PRO A 56 20.73 -7.95 10.14
N GLY A 57 21.05 -6.69 10.47
CA GLY A 57 21.23 -6.24 11.85
C GLY A 57 19.93 -6.24 12.67
N MET A 58 18.78 -5.97 12.04
CA MET A 58 17.47 -6.03 12.69
C MET A 58 16.99 -7.46 12.93
N TYR A 59 17.39 -8.41 12.08
CA TYR A 59 16.92 -9.79 12.13
C TYR A 59 18.05 -10.83 12.11
N PRO A 60 18.91 -10.89 13.15
CA PRO A 60 20.03 -11.84 13.18
C PRO A 60 19.61 -13.31 13.04
N LYS A 61 18.40 -13.69 13.50
CA LYS A 61 17.87 -15.04 13.30
C LYS A 61 17.63 -15.38 11.83
N LEU A 62 17.12 -14.42 11.06
CA LEU A 62 16.86 -14.59 9.62
C LEU A 62 18.12 -14.42 8.78
N PHE A 63 19.10 -13.67 9.29
CA PHE A 63 20.38 -13.40 8.65
C PHE A 63 21.55 -13.79 9.58
N PRO A 64 21.77 -15.10 9.83
CA PRO A 64 22.74 -15.55 10.83
C PRO A 64 24.19 -15.14 10.54
N TYR A 65 24.52 -14.89 9.27
CA TYR A 65 25.84 -14.43 8.84
C TYR A 65 25.92 -12.91 8.61
N GLY A 66 24.84 -12.17 8.82
CA GLY A 66 24.79 -10.72 8.56
C GLY A 66 24.86 -10.33 7.07
N ILE A 67 24.83 -11.30 6.14
CA ILE A 67 24.90 -11.10 4.69
C ILE A 67 23.52 -11.21 4.04
N GLY A 68 23.40 -10.80 2.78
CA GLY A 68 22.11 -10.84 2.07
C GLY A 68 21.24 -9.61 2.37
N GLY A 69 21.87 -8.49 2.72
CA GLY A 69 21.19 -7.21 2.87
C GLY A 69 20.38 -6.77 1.66
N PHE A 70 19.46 -5.84 1.86
CA PHE A 70 18.79 -5.16 0.76
C PHE A 70 19.73 -4.12 0.13
N GLU A 71 19.58 -3.84 -1.17
CA GLU A 71 20.30 -2.74 -1.84
C GLU A 71 21.83 -2.82 -1.72
N ASP A 72 22.36 -4.04 -1.69
CA ASP A 72 23.79 -4.31 -1.61
C ASP A 72 24.50 -3.89 -2.91
N PRO A 73 25.41 -2.90 -2.89
CA PRO A 73 26.12 -2.43 -4.08
C PRO A 73 27.12 -3.45 -4.62
N GLU A 74 27.55 -4.42 -3.81
CA GLU A 74 28.49 -5.47 -4.25
C GLU A 74 27.78 -6.57 -5.06
N ARG A 75 26.46 -6.55 -5.12
CA ARG A 75 25.67 -7.54 -5.85
C ARG A 75 25.84 -7.39 -7.36
N MET A 76 26.22 -8.49 -8.02
CA MET A 76 26.40 -8.55 -9.48
C MET A 76 25.15 -8.16 -10.29
N THR A 77 23.96 -8.58 -9.84
CA THR A 77 22.69 -8.21 -10.46
C THR A 77 21.89 -7.32 -9.51
N PRO A 78 21.59 -6.07 -9.87
CA PRO A 78 20.73 -5.21 -9.07
C PRO A 78 19.34 -5.84 -8.88
N ILE A 79 18.87 -5.89 -7.64
CA ILE A 79 17.52 -6.36 -7.30
C ILE A 79 16.81 -5.23 -6.57
N SER A 80 15.59 -4.90 -6.98
CA SER A 80 14.80 -3.89 -6.28
C SER A 80 14.40 -4.38 -4.89
N PHE A 81 14.17 -3.44 -3.97
CA PHE A 81 13.73 -3.76 -2.62
C PHE A 81 12.48 -4.66 -2.61
N ASP A 82 11.47 -4.33 -3.42
CA ASP A 82 10.24 -5.11 -3.52
C ASP A 82 10.50 -6.54 -4.02
N LYS A 83 11.36 -6.71 -5.03
CA LYS A 83 11.68 -8.03 -5.59
C LYS A 83 12.46 -8.91 -4.62
N GLN A 84 13.37 -8.32 -3.85
CA GLN A 84 14.12 -9.05 -2.84
C GLN A 84 13.22 -9.45 -1.65
N ALA A 85 12.28 -8.59 -1.26
CA ALA A 85 11.28 -8.92 -0.24
C ALA A 85 10.37 -10.07 -0.69
N GLU A 86 9.86 -10.00 -1.92
CA GLU A 86 9.08 -11.07 -2.55
C GLU A 86 9.87 -12.39 -2.59
N TYR A 87 11.16 -12.33 -2.94
CA TYR A 87 12.04 -13.49 -2.91
C TYR A 87 12.13 -14.12 -1.51
N TYR A 88 12.33 -13.33 -0.46
CA TYR A 88 12.43 -13.86 0.91
C TYR A 88 11.14 -14.50 1.40
N PHE A 89 9.98 -13.95 1.08
CA PHE A 89 8.69 -14.57 1.42
C PHE A 89 8.47 -15.91 0.71
N ASN A 90 9.06 -16.07 -0.49
CA ASN A 90 8.94 -17.25 -1.33
C ASN A 90 10.02 -18.32 -1.08
N LEU A 91 10.89 -18.14 -0.08
CA LEU A 91 11.86 -19.17 0.27
C LEU A 91 11.17 -20.47 0.71
N PRO A 92 11.74 -21.65 0.39
CA PRO A 92 11.15 -22.95 0.74
C PRO A 92 10.97 -23.17 2.24
N ASP A 93 11.88 -22.64 3.07
CA ASP A 93 11.86 -22.77 4.53
C ASP A 93 10.78 -21.94 5.23
N ARG A 94 10.28 -20.90 4.55
CA ARG A 94 9.23 -19.98 5.02
C ARG A 94 9.58 -19.20 6.29
N GLU A 95 10.83 -19.23 6.74
CA GLU A 95 11.24 -18.59 8.01
C GLU A 95 10.93 -17.08 8.01
N PHE A 96 11.14 -16.42 6.87
CA PHE A 96 10.88 -14.99 6.70
C PHE A 96 9.40 -14.61 6.83
N ARG A 97 8.50 -15.39 6.24
CA ARG A 97 7.06 -15.11 6.31
C ARG A 97 6.44 -15.53 7.64
N TYR A 98 7.03 -16.49 8.35
CA TYR A 98 6.58 -16.91 9.69
C TYR A 98 7.18 -16.08 10.82
N HIS A 99 8.19 -15.25 10.52
CA HIS A 99 8.74 -14.35 11.51
C HIS A 99 7.71 -13.29 11.95
N TYR A 100 7.44 -13.23 13.25
CA TYR A 100 6.36 -12.46 13.87
C TYR A 100 6.26 -10.97 13.45
N SER A 101 7.38 -10.34 13.08
CA SER A 101 7.42 -8.90 12.72
C SER A 101 8.01 -8.60 11.34
N TYR A 102 8.64 -9.57 10.67
CA TYR A 102 9.44 -9.28 9.46
C TYR A 102 8.54 -8.78 8.32
N LEU A 103 7.43 -9.48 8.07
CA LEU A 103 6.42 -9.09 7.09
C LEU A 103 5.93 -7.65 7.30
N PHE A 104 5.59 -7.31 8.55
CA PHE A 104 5.09 -5.98 8.89
C PHE A 104 6.13 -4.88 8.68
N VAL A 105 7.38 -5.11 9.12
CA VAL A 105 8.45 -4.12 8.98
C VAL A 105 8.83 -3.90 7.53
N VAL A 106 8.96 -4.98 6.74
CA VAL A 106 9.23 -4.88 5.30
C VAL A 106 8.09 -4.17 4.58
N LEU A 107 6.83 -4.52 4.87
CA LEU A 107 5.68 -3.81 4.32
C LEU A 107 5.71 -2.31 4.69
N ASN A 108 6.05 -1.99 5.94
CA ASN A 108 6.16 -0.60 6.37
C ASN A 108 7.28 0.13 5.64
N MET A 109 8.45 -0.49 5.45
CA MET A 109 9.53 0.04 4.61
C MET A 109 9.04 0.30 3.18
N VAL A 110 8.36 -0.65 2.54
CA VAL A 110 7.78 -0.48 1.19
C VAL A 110 6.80 0.71 1.16
N GLN A 111 5.90 0.81 2.14
CA GLN A 111 4.93 1.91 2.21
C GLN A 111 5.61 3.26 2.45
N ARG A 112 6.58 3.34 3.37
CA ARG A 112 7.38 4.54 3.63
C ARG A 112 8.17 4.95 2.39
N ARG A 113 8.78 4.00 1.69
CA ARG A 113 9.54 4.24 0.44
C ARG A 113 8.63 4.72 -0.68
N LYS A 114 7.47 4.08 -0.89
CA LYS A 114 6.46 4.57 -1.84
C LYS A 114 6.00 5.97 -1.47
N SER A 115 5.81 6.25 -0.18
CA SER A 115 5.50 7.58 0.31
C SER A 115 6.65 8.55 0.01
N HIS A 116 7.89 8.28 0.41
CA HIS A 116 9.06 9.16 0.21
C HIS A 116 9.38 9.42 -1.26
N LEU A 117 9.43 8.37 -2.10
CA LEU A 117 9.76 8.47 -3.52
C LEU A 117 8.76 9.37 -4.26
N HIS A 118 7.49 9.30 -3.88
CA HIS A 118 6.45 10.13 -4.48
C HIS A 118 6.25 11.46 -3.72
N THR A 119 6.65 11.53 -2.43
CA THR A 119 6.69 12.75 -1.59
C THR A 119 7.89 13.63 -1.91
N HIS A 120 8.84 13.16 -2.72
CA HIS A 120 9.67 14.07 -3.48
C HIS A 120 8.70 14.93 -4.29
N PHE A 121 8.44 16.15 -3.77
CA PHE A 121 7.41 17.06 -4.24
C PHE A 121 7.39 16.93 -5.75
N THR A 122 6.35 16.27 -6.30
CA THR A 122 6.26 15.97 -7.74
C THR A 122 5.86 17.26 -8.43
N VAL A 123 6.74 18.23 -8.28
CA VAL A 123 6.74 19.50 -8.90
C VAL A 123 7.67 19.25 -10.06
N LYS A 124 7.11 19.26 -11.27
CA LYS A 124 7.94 19.23 -12.50
C LYS A 124 9.13 20.16 -12.27
N SER A 125 10.34 19.76 -12.68
CA SER A 125 11.57 20.55 -12.43
C SER A 125 11.38 22.06 -12.70
N THR A 126 10.58 22.41 -13.72
CA THR A 126 10.19 23.78 -14.08
C THR A 126 9.46 24.57 -12.98
N HIS A 127 8.71 23.91 -12.09
CA HIS A 127 7.95 24.52 -11.01
C HIS A 127 8.64 24.36 -9.63
N PHE A 128 9.73 23.57 -9.54
CA PHE A 128 10.34 23.20 -8.25
C PHE A 128 10.75 24.42 -7.45
N ARG A 129 11.46 25.36 -8.09
CA ARG A 129 11.90 26.61 -7.46
C ARG A 129 10.72 27.43 -6.93
N LYS A 130 9.61 27.50 -7.67
CA LYS A 130 8.41 28.24 -7.27
C LYS A 130 7.73 27.60 -6.05
N VAL A 131 7.60 26.28 -6.04
CA VAL A 131 6.97 25.55 -4.93
C VAL A 131 7.85 25.56 -3.69
N ALA A 132 9.16 25.35 -3.83
CA ALA A 132 10.12 25.44 -2.72
C ALA A 132 10.11 26.83 -2.08
N GLN A 133 10.14 27.90 -2.89
CA GLN A 133 10.05 29.27 -2.38
C GLN A 133 8.72 29.55 -1.69
N SER A 134 7.60 29.08 -2.26
CA SER A 134 6.28 29.23 -1.63
C SER A 134 6.20 28.48 -0.30
N LEU A 135 6.78 27.28 -0.21
CA LEU A 135 6.85 26.48 1.02
C LEU A 135 7.65 27.21 2.12
N THR A 136 8.82 27.76 1.78
CA THR A 136 9.65 28.50 2.73
C THR A 136 9.07 29.86 3.12
N SER A 137 8.24 30.46 2.27
CA SER A 137 7.64 31.77 2.51
C SER A 137 6.37 31.72 3.35
N LEU A 138 5.75 30.55 3.50
CA LEU A 138 4.50 30.41 4.25
C LEU A 138 4.80 30.33 5.74
N SER A 139 4.19 31.23 6.50
CA SER A 139 4.27 31.19 7.96
C SER A 139 3.41 30.05 8.53
N PHE A 140 3.80 29.57 9.71
CA PHE A 140 3.04 28.54 10.41
C PHE A 140 1.62 29.01 10.75
N GLU A 141 1.49 30.27 11.17
CA GLU A 141 0.23 30.91 11.55
C GLU A 141 -0.72 30.94 10.35
N THR A 142 -0.21 31.27 9.17
CA THR A 142 -1.01 31.29 7.93
C THR A 142 -1.59 29.91 7.62
N ILE A 143 -0.83 28.84 7.85
CA ILE A 143 -1.31 27.46 7.61
C ILE A 143 -2.38 27.07 8.65
N ALA A 144 -2.18 27.45 9.91
CA ALA A 144 -3.16 27.22 10.97
C ALA A 144 -4.48 27.96 10.68
N ASP A 145 -4.41 29.23 10.30
CA ASP A 145 -5.57 30.06 9.96
C ASP A 145 -6.37 29.49 8.78
N VAL A 146 -5.68 29.05 7.72
CA VAL A 146 -6.33 28.41 6.56
C VAL A 146 -7.09 27.15 6.98
N SER A 147 -6.54 26.38 7.91
CA SER A 147 -7.16 25.16 8.41
C SER A 147 -8.47 25.46 9.13
N GLU A 148 -8.46 26.48 9.99
CA GLU A 148 -9.61 26.90 10.78
C GLU A 148 -10.72 27.50 9.90
N ILE A 149 -10.36 28.33 8.92
CA ILE A 149 -11.31 28.89 7.93
C ILE A 149 -11.97 27.78 7.11
N ILE A 150 -11.19 26.81 6.62
CA ILE A 150 -11.74 25.69 5.83
C ILE A 150 -12.65 24.80 6.69
N GLU A 151 -12.28 24.55 7.95
CA GLU A 151 -13.07 23.73 8.87
C GLU A 151 -14.41 24.38 9.25
N SER A 152 -14.41 25.71 9.44
CA SER A 152 -15.56 26.51 9.85
C SER A 152 -16.49 26.91 8.69
N GLU A 153 -15.96 27.53 7.63
CA GLU A 153 -16.77 28.19 6.59
C GLU A 153 -17.17 27.25 5.44
N ARG A 154 -16.52 26.09 5.31
CA ARG A 154 -16.69 25.14 4.18
C ARG A 154 -16.52 25.79 2.79
N SER A 155 -15.85 26.93 2.71
CA SER A 155 -15.68 27.73 1.50
C SER A 155 -14.26 28.29 1.42
N THR A 156 -13.73 28.44 0.21
CA THR A 156 -12.41 29.02 -0.05
C THR A 156 -12.48 30.47 -0.52
N LYS A 157 -13.68 31.07 -0.53
CA LYS A 157 -13.92 32.41 -1.09
C LYS A 157 -13.39 33.55 -0.21
N SER A 158 -13.33 33.34 1.11
CA SER A 158 -12.85 34.29 2.12
C SER A 158 -11.32 34.35 2.21
N LEU A 159 -10.60 33.41 1.59
CA LEU A 159 -9.16 33.31 1.71
C LEU A 159 -8.46 34.51 1.05
N ASN A 160 -7.54 35.11 1.80
CA ASN A 160 -6.66 36.17 1.32
C ASN A 160 -5.60 35.61 0.35
N ALA A 161 -4.78 36.49 -0.23
CA ALA A 161 -3.80 36.11 -1.26
C ALA A 161 -2.72 35.13 -0.75
N GLU A 162 -2.35 35.21 0.52
CA GLU A 162 -1.33 34.37 1.14
C GLU A 162 -1.90 32.99 1.52
N GLN A 163 -3.10 32.98 2.10
CA GLN A 163 -3.89 31.80 2.39
C GLN A 163 -4.21 30.98 1.13
N LYS A 164 -4.46 31.64 0.00
CA LYS A 164 -4.61 30.99 -1.32
C LYS A 164 -3.33 30.29 -1.78
N LYS A 165 -2.14 30.82 -1.47
CA LYS A 165 -0.87 30.16 -1.78
C LYS A 165 -0.70 28.86 -0.99
N ALA A 166 -1.11 28.83 0.28
CA ALA A 166 -1.12 27.62 1.08
C ALA A 166 -2.07 26.56 0.50
N LEU A 167 -3.25 26.97 0.02
CA LEU A 167 -4.21 26.07 -0.63
C LEU A 167 -3.68 25.54 -1.99
N ASP A 168 -3.02 26.39 -2.78
CA ASP A 168 -2.37 25.96 -4.02
C ASP A 168 -1.23 24.98 -3.76
N LEU A 169 -0.48 25.16 -2.66
CA LEU A 169 0.54 24.22 -2.23
C LEU A 169 -0.05 22.83 -1.93
N LEU A 170 -1.22 22.77 -1.28
CA LEU A 170 -1.94 21.51 -1.01
C LEU A 170 -2.30 20.75 -2.29
N ARG A 171 -2.49 21.43 -3.43
CA ARG A 171 -2.76 20.74 -4.71
C ARG A 171 -1.57 19.88 -5.14
N TYR A 172 -0.35 20.36 -4.94
CA TYR A 172 0.87 19.60 -5.24
C TYR A 172 1.04 18.41 -4.30
N VAL A 173 0.70 18.58 -3.01
CA VAL A 173 0.72 17.48 -2.01
C VAL A 173 -0.33 16.41 -2.32
N ASN A 174 -1.52 16.80 -2.80
CA ASN A 174 -2.58 15.85 -3.17
C ASN A 174 -2.19 14.99 -4.40
N THR A 175 -1.47 15.53 -5.38
CA THR A 175 -0.97 14.76 -6.54
C THR A 175 0.00 13.66 -6.11
N VAL A 176 0.81 13.91 -5.10
CA VAL A 176 1.73 12.93 -4.51
C VAL A 176 0.98 11.78 -3.85
N ALA A 177 -0.04 12.10 -3.05
CA ALA A 177 -0.82 11.11 -2.32
C ALA A 177 -1.47 10.08 -3.28
N GLU A 178 -1.74 10.44 -4.54
CA GLU A 178 -2.33 9.56 -5.55
C GLU A 178 -1.55 8.25 -5.76
N LYS A 179 -0.23 8.28 -5.57
CA LYS A 179 0.64 7.12 -5.77
C LYS A 179 0.84 6.26 -4.53
N VAL A 180 0.24 6.68 -3.40
CA VAL A 180 0.19 5.89 -2.17
C VAL A 180 -1.03 4.97 -2.24
N PRO A 181 -0.84 3.63 -2.23
CA PRO A 181 -1.95 2.68 -2.24
C PRO A 181 -2.96 2.95 -1.12
N GLY A 182 -4.25 2.83 -1.41
CA GLY A 182 -5.34 3.05 -0.45
C GLY A 182 -5.66 4.53 -0.15
N SER A 183 -4.84 5.49 -0.61
CA SER A 183 -5.10 6.91 -0.37
C SER A 183 -6.37 7.41 -1.06
N TYR A 184 -6.93 8.51 -0.57
CA TYR A 184 -8.09 9.14 -1.20
C TYR A 184 -7.82 9.53 -2.66
N ALA A 185 -6.63 10.05 -2.95
CA ALA A 185 -6.23 10.41 -4.30
C ALA A 185 -6.07 9.16 -5.19
N ALA A 186 -5.55 8.04 -4.68
CA ALA A 186 -5.48 6.78 -5.42
C ALA A 186 -6.88 6.28 -5.81
N LYS A 187 -7.86 6.41 -4.90
CA LYS A 187 -9.27 6.08 -5.17
C LYS A 187 -9.88 7.00 -6.25
N ILE A 188 -9.54 8.28 -6.28
CA ILE A 188 -9.97 9.20 -7.36
C ILE A 188 -9.35 8.76 -8.69
N SER A 189 -8.06 8.42 -8.70
CA SER A 189 -7.36 7.97 -9.91
C SER A 189 -7.97 6.68 -10.47
N ALA A 190 -8.28 5.70 -9.61
CA ALA A 190 -8.97 4.48 -10.01
C ALA A 190 -10.36 4.77 -10.63
N ARG A 191 -11.12 5.72 -10.07
CA ARG A 191 -12.40 6.17 -10.64
C ARG A 191 -12.23 6.83 -12.01
N ALA A 192 -11.17 7.63 -12.20
CA ALA A 192 -10.84 8.20 -13.50
C ALA A 192 -10.51 7.10 -14.52
N GLY A 193 -9.77 6.06 -14.11
CA GLY A 193 -9.50 4.87 -14.92
C GLY A 193 -10.78 4.16 -15.39
N ILE A 194 -11.71 3.91 -14.47
CA ILE A 194 -13.02 3.30 -14.79
C ILE A 194 -13.80 4.16 -15.79
N ARG A 195 -13.86 5.49 -15.58
CA ARG A 195 -14.54 6.41 -16.50
C ARG A 195 -13.91 6.43 -17.89
N SER A 196 -12.58 6.36 -17.97
CA SER A 196 -11.86 6.25 -19.24
C SER A 196 -12.22 4.95 -19.97
N PHE A 197 -12.34 3.84 -19.24
CA PHE A 197 -12.78 2.57 -19.79
C PHE A 197 -14.20 2.67 -20.37
N PHE A 198 -15.14 3.29 -19.63
CA PHE A 198 -16.50 3.48 -20.13
C PHE A 198 -16.58 4.36 -21.37
N SER A 199 -15.74 5.39 -21.43
CA SER A 199 -15.70 6.31 -22.58
C SER A 199 -15.20 5.63 -23.86
N TYR A 200 -14.28 4.66 -23.75
CA TYR A 200 -13.69 3.97 -24.91
C TYR A 200 -14.41 2.67 -25.28
N PHE A 201 -14.78 1.86 -24.29
CA PHE A 201 -15.39 0.54 -24.53
C PHE A 201 -16.92 0.53 -24.42
N GLY A 202 -17.53 1.60 -23.92
CA GLY A 202 -18.94 1.68 -23.57
C GLY A 202 -19.22 1.24 -22.13
N LEU A 203 -20.50 1.21 -21.76
CA LEU A 203 -20.93 0.80 -20.43
C LEU A 203 -20.53 -0.66 -20.13
N ALA A 204 -20.09 -0.92 -18.90
CA ALA A 204 -19.83 -2.28 -18.46
C ALA A 204 -21.13 -3.09 -18.38
N HIS A 205 -21.15 -4.26 -19.02
CA HIS A 205 -22.27 -5.19 -18.96
C HIS A 205 -22.30 -5.99 -17.65
N LEU A 206 -21.15 -6.15 -16.99
CA LEU A 206 -21.00 -6.88 -15.74
C LEU A 206 -20.17 -6.05 -14.76
N PHE A 207 -20.69 -5.91 -13.55
CA PHE A 207 -19.97 -5.35 -12.40
C PHE A 207 -20.15 -6.31 -11.23
N PHE A 208 -19.06 -6.87 -10.74
CA PHE A 208 -19.11 -7.82 -9.62
C PHE A 208 -17.83 -7.72 -8.79
N THR A 209 -17.96 -8.07 -7.51
CA THR A 209 -16.84 -8.21 -6.59
C THR A 209 -16.56 -9.69 -6.43
N PHE A 210 -15.36 -10.12 -6.81
CA PHE A 210 -14.90 -11.47 -6.56
C PHE A 210 -14.12 -11.51 -5.24
N ASN A 211 -14.63 -12.22 -4.25
CA ASN A 211 -14.00 -12.36 -2.93
C ASN A 211 -13.85 -13.84 -2.58
N PRO A 212 -12.81 -14.53 -3.11
CA PRO A 212 -12.59 -15.94 -2.81
C PRO A 212 -12.18 -16.09 -1.34
N SER A 213 -12.87 -16.96 -0.60
CA SER A 213 -12.56 -17.20 0.81
C SER A 213 -11.47 -18.26 0.96
N PRO A 214 -10.25 -17.92 1.43
CA PRO A 214 -9.20 -18.91 1.68
C PRO A 214 -9.61 -19.90 2.78
N VAL A 215 -10.31 -19.43 3.82
CA VAL A 215 -10.70 -20.25 4.99
C VAL A 215 -11.52 -21.48 4.61
N HIS A 216 -12.33 -21.38 3.56
CA HIS A 216 -13.20 -22.47 3.11
C HIS A 216 -12.67 -23.18 1.86
N SER A 217 -11.50 -22.79 1.36
CA SER A 217 -10.92 -23.34 0.14
C SER A 217 -9.96 -24.49 0.45
N PRO A 218 -10.17 -25.69 -0.11
CA PRO A 218 -9.19 -26.78 -0.01
C PRO A 218 -7.89 -26.43 -0.76
N ILE A 219 -7.97 -25.61 -1.82
CA ILE A 219 -6.80 -25.14 -2.58
C ILE A 219 -5.89 -24.32 -1.67
N PHE A 220 -6.47 -23.41 -0.87
CA PHE A 220 -5.69 -22.65 0.10
C PHE A 220 -4.99 -23.57 1.12
N GLN A 221 -5.64 -24.64 1.58
CA GLN A 221 -5.00 -25.58 2.53
C GLN A 221 -3.77 -26.25 1.90
N VAL A 222 -3.83 -26.63 0.62
CA VAL A 222 -2.67 -27.18 -0.10
C VAL A 222 -1.58 -26.12 -0.30
N MET A 223 -1.94 -24.88 -0.66
CA MET A 223 -0.98 -23.78 -0.80
C MET A 223 -0.31 -23.42 0.53
N TYR A 224 -1.05 -23.50 1.63
CA TYR A 224 -0.53 -23.41 3.00
C TYR A 224 0.46 -24.55 3.32
N GLY A 225 0.41 -25.67 2.59
CA GLY A 225 1.32 -26.80 2.73
C GLY A 225 0.71 -28.01 3.43
N ASP A 226 -0.62 -28.10 3.53
CA ASP A 226 -1.28 -29.29 4.05
C ASP A 226 -1.27 -30.42 3.01
N THR A 227 -0.44 -31.42 3.25
CA THR A 227 -0.29 -32.60 2.39
C THR A 227 -1.43 -33.62 2.58
N THR A 228 -2.33 -33.42 3.53
CA THR A 228 -3.46 -34.34 3.79
C THR A 228 -4.69 -34.00 2.94
N VAL A 229 -4.73 -32.81 2.33
CA VAL A 229 -5.86 -32.37 1.50
C VAL A 229 -5.68 -32.87 0.07
N ASP A 230 -6.51 -33.84 -0.32
CA ASP A 230 -6.54 -34.38 -1.69
C ASP A 230 -7.50 -33.57 -2.58
N LEU A 231 -6.94 -32.80 -3.51
CA LEU A 231 -7.70 -32.00 -4.49
C LEU A 231 -8.27 -32.84 -5.64
N SER A 232 -7.90 -34.12 -5.78
CA SER A 232 -8.50 -35.02 -6.78
C SER A 232 -9.85 -35.57 -6.34
N SER A 233 -10.13 -35.54 -5.03
CA SER A 233 -11.43 -35.89 -4.47
C SER A 233 -12.50 -34.87 -4.86
N ARG A 234 -13.71 -35.36 -5.17
CA ARG A 234 -14.88 -34.50 -5.45
C ARG A 234 -15.24 -33.62 -4.26
N PHE A 235 -15.04 -34.12 -3.04
CA PHE A 235 -15.27 -33.40 -1.80
C PHE A 235 -14.04 -33.56 -0.89
N PRO A 236 -13.00 -32.72 -1.09
CA PRO A 236 -11.79 -32.79 -0.30
C PRO A 236 -12.10 -32.63 1.18
N THR A 237 -11.55 -33.51 2.01
CA THR A 237 -11.63 -33.33 3.47
C THR A 237 -10.69 -32.20 3.86
N VAL A 238 -11.20 -31.23 4.62
CA VAL A 238 -10.42 -30.09 5.11
C VAL A 238 -10.39 -30.10 6.64
N PRO A 239 -9.39 -29.44 7.27
CA PRO A 239 -9.32 -29.33 8.71
C PRO A 239 -10.54 -28.67 9.34
N SER A 240 -10.65 -28.77 10.67
CA SER A 240 -11.68 -28.09 11.46
C SER A 240 -11.68 -26.58 11.22
N SER A 241 -12.83 -25.93 11.45
CA SER A 241 -12.97 -24.49 11.17
C SER A 241 -11.96 -23.64 11.92
N ASN A 242 -11.66 -23.98 13.18
CA ASN A 242 -10.69 -23.26 14.00
C ASN A 242 -9.27 -23.39 13.43
N GLU A 243 -8.91 -24.57 12.94
CA GLU A 243 -7.60 -24.81 12.36
C GLU A 243 -7.43 -24.06 11.03
N ARG A 244 -8.47 -24.01 10.18
CA ARG A 244 -8.42 -23.25 8.93
C ARG A 244 -8.20 -21.75 9.15
N VAL A 245 -8.81 -21.19 10.20
CA VAL A 245 -8.60 -19.78 10.59
C VAL A 245 -7.18 -19.57 11.11
N ARG A 246 -6.67 -20.47 11.96
CA ARG A 246 -5.29 -20.39 12.46
C ARG A 246 -4.27 -20.39 11.33
N ARG A 247 -4.44 -21.26 10.34
CA ARG A 247 -3.56 -21.35 9.17
C ARG A 247 -3.59 -20.08 8.31
N LEU A 248 -4.78 -19.50 8.11
CA LEU A 248 -4.90 -18.20 7.43
C LEU A 248 -4.09 -17.11 8.15
N VAL A 249 -4.20 -17.03 9.47
CA VAL A 249 -3.47 -16.03 10.27
C VAL A 249 -1.96 -16.31 10.27
N HIS A 250 -1.56 -17.58 10.27
CA HIS A 250 -0.18 -17.99 10.32
C HIS A 250 0.60 -17.75 9.02
N ASP A 251 -0.04 -17.95 7.85
CA ASP A 251 0.59 -17.70 6.55
C ASP A 251 -0.26 -16.76 5.67
N PRO A 252 -0.23 -15.44 5.95
CA PRO A 252 -0.91 -14.45 5.12
C PRO A 252 -0.32 -14.35 3.71
N VAL A 253 0.92 -14.79 3.49
CA VAL A 253 1.54 -14.82 2.15
C VAL A 253 0.85 -15.89 1.30
N ALA A 254 0.69 -17.11 1.82
CA ALA A 254 -0.07 -18.16 1.12
C ALA A 254 -1.52 -17.73 0.84
N ALA A 255 -2.12 -16.90 1.70
CA ALA A 255 -3.45 -16.36 1.47
C ALA A 255 -3.48 -15.36 0.31
N ALA A 256 -2.46 -14.50 0.19
CA ALA A 256 -2.30 -13.60 -0.94
C ALA A 256 -2.06 -14.35 -2.25
N ASP A 257 -1.21 -15.39 -2.22
CA ASP A 257 -0.98 -16.27 -3.37
C ASP A 257 -2.26 -16.98 -3.80
N PHE A 258 -3.06 -17.47 -2.84
CA PHE A 258 -4.36 -18.08 -3.11
C PHE A 258 -5.32 -17.09 -3.79
N PHE A 259 -5.36 -15.84 -3.32
CA PHE A 259 -6.22 -14.82 -3.93
C PHE A 259 -5.80 -14.55 -5.38
N ASP A 260 -4.51 -14.34 -5.64
CA ASP A 260 -3.99 -14.12 -6.99
C ASP A 260 -4.27 -15.33 -7.91
N PHE A 261 -4.03 -16.55 -7.41
CA PHE A 261 -4.36 -17.78 -8.10
C PHE A 261 -5.85 -17.86 -8.44
N ALA A 262 -6.74 -17.62 -7.47
CA ALA A 262 -8.18 -17.72 -7.66
C ALA A 262 -8.71 -16.69 -8.67
N VAL A 263 -8.19 -15.45 -8.62
CA VAL A 263 -8.54 -14.41 -9.60
C VAL A 263 -8.08 -14.81 -10.99
N LYS A 264 -6.82 -15.24 -11.14
CA LYS A 264 -6.30 -15.66 -12.45
C LYS A 264 -7.05 -16.87 -12.99
N ALA A 265 -7.30 -17.88 -12.17
CA ALA A 265 -8.04 -19.07 -12.56
C ALA A 265 -9.47 -18.75 -13.01
N LEU A 266 -10.18 -17.86 -12.29
CA LEU A 266 -11.50 -17.37 -12.69
C LEU A 266 -11.44 -16.73 -14.09
N PHE A 267 -10.50 -15.81 -14.29
CA PHE A 267 -10.41 -15.07 -15.55
C PHE A 267 -9.95 -15.95 -16.71
N GLU A 268 -8.96 -16.81 -16.51
CA GLU A 268 -8.41 -17.67 -17.55
C GLU A 268 -9.39 -18.78 -17.94
N HIS A 269 -9.94 -19.49 -16.96
CA HIS A 269 -10.70 -20.72 -17.23
C HIS A 269 -12.21 -20.49 -17.34
N LEU A 270 -12.80 -19.63 -16.51
CA LEU A 270 -14.25 -19.40 -16.55
C LEU A 270 -14.60 -18.29 -17.55
N LEU A 271 -13.81 -17.21 -17.56
CA LEU A 271 -14.08 -16.03 -18.39
C LEU A 271 -13.33 -16.04 -19.73
N GLY A 272 -12.40 -16.98 -19.93
CA GLY A 272 -11.67 -17.12 -21.18
C GLY A 272 -10.81 -15.89 -21.50
N TRP A 273 -10.12 -15.33 -20.52
CA TRP A 273 -9.22 -14.18 -20.66
C TRP A 273 -7.75 -14.60 -20.68
N ASN A 274 -6.98 -14.14 -21.66
CA ASN A 274 -5.54 -14.35 -21.72
C ASN A 274 -4.79 -13.13 -21.17
N PHE A 275 -4.17 -13.27 -20.00
CA PHE A 275 -3.42 -12.17 -19.36
C PHE A 275 -2.15 -11.77 -20.13
N LYS A 276 -1.52 -12.69 -20.85
CA LYS A 276 -0.30 -12.41 -21.64
C LYS A 276 -0.63 -11.56 -22.87
N GLU A 277 -1.66 -11.97 -23.60
CA GLU A 277 -2.10 -11.27 -24.83
C GLU A 277 -3.05 -10.10 -24.53
N ARG A 278 -3.52 -9.98 -23.29
CA ARG A 278 -4.48 -8.97 -22.82
C ARG A 278 -5.74 -8.91 -23.68
N ARG A 279 -6.27 -10.08 -24.04
CA ARG A 279 -7.50 -10.24 -24.82
C ARG A 279 -8.23 -11.51 -24.43
N SER A 280 -9.50 -11.62 -24.80
CA SER A 280 -10.25 -12.87 -24.68
C SER A 280 -9.71 -13.93 -25.64
N THR A 281 -9.80 -15.19 -25.22
CA THR A 281 -9.57 -16.37 -26.05
C THR A 281 -10.54 -16.42 -27.23
N GLU A 282 -10.20 -17.19 -28.26
CA GLU A 282 -11.02 -17.30 -29.45
C GLU A 282 -12.40 -17.90 -29.16
N THR A 283 -12.51 -18.84 -28.23
CA THR A 283 -13.80 -19.41 -27.82
C THR A 283 -14.57 -18.50 -26.85
N GLY A 284 -13.89 -17.58 -26.17
CA GLY A 284 -14.47 -16.81 -25.05
C GLY A 284 -14.70 -17.69 -23.81
N GLY A 285 -15.33 -17.11 -22.79
CA GLY A 285 -15.75 -17.81 -21.57
C GLY A 285 -17.27 -17.94 -21.46
N ILE A 286 -17.77 -18.15 -20.23
CA ILE A 286 -19.21 -18.33 -19.96
C ILE A 286 -20.10 -17.16 -20.38
N PHE A 287 -19.52 -15.95 -20.52
CA PHE A 287 -20.21 -14.75 -20.98
C PHE A 287 -19.84 -14.37 -22.43
N GLY A 288 -19.22 -15.30 -23.17
CA GLY A 288 -18.66 -15.05 -24.50
C GLY A 288 -17.30 -14.36 -24.44
N ARG A 289 -16.96 -13.63 -25.52
CA ARG A 289 -15.66 -12.95 -25.64
C ARG A 289 -15.67 -11.62 -24.88
N ILE A 290 -14.70 -11.47 -23.97
CA ILE A 290 -14.51 -10.22 -23.21
C ILE A 290 -13.76 -9.22 -24.08
N ARG A 291 -14.40 -8.08 -24.38
CA ARG A 291 -13.75 -6.98 -25.11
C ARG A 291 -12.69 -6.27 -24.27
N ALA A 292 -13.00 -6.02 -23.00
CA ALA A 292 -12.12 -5.39 -22.03
C ALA A 292 -12.63 -5.66 -20.61
N PHE A 293 -11.73 -5.65 -19.64
CA PHE A 293 -12.09 -5.63 -18.22
C PHE A 293 -11.20 -4.63 -17.48
N TYR A 294 -11.74 -4.04 -16.41
CA TYR A 294 -10.99 -3.21 -15.48
C TYR A 294 -11.12 -3.86 -14.11
N GLY A 295 -9.99 -4.16 -13.47
CA GLY A 295 -9.94 -4.75 -12.14
C GLY A 295 -9.11 -3.89 -11.20
N SER A 296 -9.58 -3.75 -9.97
CA SER A 296 -8.82 -3.16 -8.86
C SER A 296 -8.87 -4.11 -7.67
N THR A 297 -7.72 -4.30 -7.04
CA THR A 297 -7.57 -5.04 -5.79
C THR A 297 -7.32 -4.04 -4.67
N GLU A 298 -7.95 -4.24 -3.51
CA GLU A 298 -7.67 -3.49 -2.28
C GLU A 298 -6.87 -4.37 -1.31
#